data_AF-A0A016UJG9-F1
#
_entry.id   AF-A0A016UJG9-F1
#
_cell.length_a   1.000
_cell.length_b   1.000
_cell.length_c   1.000
_cell.angle_alpha   90.00
_cell.angle_beta   90.00
_cell.angle_gamma   90.00
#
_symmetry.space_group_name_H-M   'P 1'
#
loop_
_entity.id
_entity.type
_entity.pdbx_description
1 polymer ?
#
loop_
_entity_poly.entity_id
_entity_poly.type
_entity_poly.pdbx_seq_one_letter_code
_entity_poly.pdbx_strand_id
1 'polypeptide(L)'
;MFRSHNIDAIDFLDVKVPIQWDTPSGTDLASSFVLSENALRFMFLRDLHAHDGYASLAQRSISWATWTSFTSIFTYWLHNSAKLFGGSAMSFVVIYSLFVSAAWFSNKQWYYLYRYLTDVHADSVSARTSFGHCEGGKELYWKQLKRHRIMRDICPEIRPKLTPSGDIRGIPTSIIMRYDHLKDLNEEDDELKQVVSGDD
;
A
#
# COMPACT_ATOMS: atom_id res chain seq x y z
N MET A 1 21.47 -4.26 -30.01
CA MET A 1 20.17 -3.91 -30.62
C MET A 1 19.20 -3.64 -29.47
N PHE A 2 19.12 -2.39 -29.01
CA PHE A 2 18.16 -2.02 -27.97
C PHE A 2 16.76 -2.11 -28.58
N ARG A 3 15.88 -2.94 -27.99
CA ARG A 3 14.46 -2.97 -28.34
C ARG A 3 13.96 -1.52 -28.26
N SER A 4 13.33 -1.04 -29.32
CA SER A 4 12.57 0.20 -29.35
C SER A 4 11.54 0.15 -28.22
N HIS A 5 11.92 0.62 -27.03
CA HIS A 5 10.96 0.99 -26.01
C HIS A 5 10.15 2.10 -26.67
N ASN A 6 8.83 1.96 -26.70
CA ASN A 6 7.97 3.05 -27.12
C ASN A 6 8.26 4.21 -26.19
N ILE A 7 9.12 5.14 -26.61
CA ILE A 7 9.45 6.34 -25.84
C ILE A 7 8.16 7.12 -25.58
N ASP A 8 7.17 6.98 -26.47
CA ASP A 8 5.90 7.68 -26.44
C ASP A 8 4.84 7.03 -25.53
N ALA A 9 5.17 6.01 -24.74
CA ALA A 9 4.20 5.43 -23.81
C ALA A 9 4.82 4.87 -22.52
N ILE A 10 4.08 4.99 -21.40
CA ILE A 10 4.43 4.40 -20.11
C ILE A 10 3.38 3.35 -19.74
N ASP A 11 3.82 2.14 -19.40
CA ASP A 11 2.96 1.11 -18.81
C ASP A 11 2.64 1.50 -17.35
N PHE A 12 1.37 1.77 -17.06
CA PHE A 12 0.91 2.17 -15.74
C PHE A 12 -0.47 1.57 -15.43
N LEU A 13 -0.57 0.83 -14.32
CA LEU A 13 -1.80 0.14 -13.89
C LEU A 13 -2.44 -0.69 -15.02
N ASP A 14 -1.65 -1.51 -15.71
CA ASP A 14 -2.08 -2.36 -16.84
C ASP A 14 -2.61 -1.59 -18.06
N VAL A 15 -2.30 -0.31 -18.18
CA VAL A 15 -2.68 0.55 -19.31
C VAL A 15 -1.43 1.19 -19.91
N LYS A 16 -1.36 1.24 -21.24
CA LYS A 16 -0.32 1.99 -21.97
C LYS A 16 -0.73 3.46 -22.06
N VAL A 17 -0.11 4.31 -21.25
CA VAL A 17 -0.38 5.74 -21.22
C VAL A 17 0.44 6.42 -22.31
N PRO A 18 -0.17 7.05 -23.33
CA PRO A 18 0.58 7.78 -24.35
C PRO A 18 1.16 9.07 -23.77
N ILE A 19 2.46 9.29 -23.90
CA ILE A 19 3.15 10.46 -23.34
C ILE A 19 3.65 11.37 -24.46
N GLN A 20 3.33 12.65 -24.36
CA GLN A 20 3.89 13.70 -25.22
C GLN A 20 4.93 14.48 -24.42
N TRP A 21 6.21 14.12 -24.59
CA TRP A 21 7.31 14.69 -23.80
C TRP A 21 7.54 16.18 -24.04
N ASP A 22 7.29 16.65 -25.27
CA ASP A 22 7.50 18.05 -25.69
C ASP A 22 6.40 19.01 -25.22
N THR A 23 5.61 18.62 -24.22
CA THR A 23 4.52 19.43 -23.65
C THR A 23 4.88 19.88 -22.23
N PRO A 24 4.22 20.94 -21.70
CA PRO A 24 4.36 21.30 -20.30
C PRO A 24 4.03 20.13 -19.35
N SER A 25 2.97 19.36 -19.64
CA SER A 25 2.61 18.17 -18.88
C SER A 25 3.65 17.05 -18.97
N GLY A 26 4.30 16.89 -20.13
CA GLY A 26 5.41 15.95 -20.33
C GLY A 26 6.65 16.34 -19.52
N THR A 27 7.00 17.64 -19.53
CA THR A 27 8.08 18.19 -18.69
C THR A 27 7.79 18.02 -17.20
N ASP A 28 6.55 18.32 -16.78
CA ASP A 28 6.09 18.14 -15.41
C ASP A 28 6.15 16.67 -14.98
N LEU A 29 5.74 15.76 -15.87
CA LEU A 29 5.83 14.33 -15.65
C LEU A 29 7.29 13.88 -15.49
N ALA A 30 8.17 14.28 -16.40
CA ALA A 30 9.60 13.97 -16.31
C ALA A 30 10.21 14.47 -14.99
N SER A 31 9.92 15.72 -14.60
CA SER A 31 10.42 16.31 -13.34
C SER A 31 9.98 15.54 -12.09
N SER A 32 8.82 14.89 -12.15
CA SER A 32 8.27 14.11 -11.04
C SER A 32 8.87 12.71 -10.89
N PHE A 33 9.69 12.26 -11.85
CA PHE A 33 10.54 11.07 -11.70
C PHE A 33 11.91 11.38 -11.10
N VAL A 34 12.36 12.63 -11.17
CA VAL A 34 13.63 13.05 -10.57
C VAL A 34 13.41 13.23 -9.07
N LEU A 35 14.17 12.53 -8.23
CA LEU A 35 14.11 12.64 -6.77
C LEU A 35 15.38 13.27 -6.23
N SER A 36 15.28 14.05 -5.15
CA SER A 36 16.46 14.51 -4.41
C SER A 36 17.20 13.33 -3.75
N GLU A 37 18.45 13.56 -3.35
CA GLU A 37 19.22 12.57 -2.61
C GLU A 37 18.53 12.19 -1.27
N ASN A 38 17.92 13.16 -0.60
CA ASN A 38 17.13 12.95 0.61
C ASN A 38 15.93 12.03 0.36
N ALA A 39 15.19 12.25 -0.73
CA ALA A 39 14.07 11.41 -1.11
C ALA A 39 14.50 9.98 -1.47
N LEU A 40 15.65 9.82 -2.13
CA LEU A 40 16.25 8.51 -2.41
C LEU A 40 16.67 7.80 -1.12
N ARG A 41 17.35 8.48 -0.20
CA ARG A 41 17.76 7.92 1.10
C ARG A 41 16.56 7.45 1.92
N PHE A 42 15.52 8.29 2.03
CA PHE A 42 14.25 7.92 2.66
C PHE A 42 13.64 6.69 1.98
N MET A 43 13.54 6.68 0.64
CA MET A 43 12.95 5.58 -0.11
C MET A 43 13.67 4.26 0.16
N PHE A 44 15.01 4.25 0.16
CA PHE A 44 15.79 3.04 0.42
C PHE A 44 15.62 2.54 1.85
N LEU A 45 15.72 3.43 2.84
CA LEU A 45 15.60 3.04 4.24
C LEU A 45 14.20 2.52 4.56
N ARG A 46 13.17 3.17 4.01
CA ARG A 46 11.78 2.73 4.13
C ARG A 46 11.56 1.38 3.47
N ASP A 47 12.15 1.14 2.31
CA ASP A 47 12.03 -0.16 1.66
C ASP A 47 12.68 -1.27 2.49
N LEU A 48 13.84 -0.98 3.10
CA LEU A 48 14.48 -1.90 4.03
C LEU A 48 13.57 -2.23 5.22
N HIS A 49 12.99 -1.23 5.89
CA HIS A 49 12.08 -1.45 7.01
C HIS A 49 10.75 -2.11 6.61
N ALA A 50 10.24 -1.83 5.42
CA ALA A 50 8.99 -2.42 4.93
C ALA A 50 9.16 -3.89 4.52
N HIS A 51 10.39 -4.31 4.21
CA HIS A 51 10.73 -5.66 3.76
C HIS A 51 11.61 -6.44 4.74
N ASP A 52 11.82 -5.93 5.95
CA ASP A 52 12.66 -6.60 6.94
C ASP A 52 11.98 -7.90 7.43
N GLY A 53 12.36 -9.02 6.82
CA GLY A 53 12.33 -10.35 7.44
C GLY A 53 11.37 -11.42 6.87
N TYR A 54 11.66 -12.66 7.31
CA TYR A 54 10.83 -13.87 7.17
C TYR A 54 9.41 -13.71 7.75
N ALA A 55 9.22 -12.75 8.67
CA ALA A 55 7.94 -12.47 9.31
C ALA A 55 6.83 -12.13 8.30
N SER A 56 7.15 -11.40 7.23
CA SER A 56 6.20 -11.05 6.17
C SER A 56 5.66 -12.27 5.42
N LEU A 57 6.53 -13.24 5.10
CA LEU A 57 6.19 -14.50 4.42
C LEU A 57 5.47 -15.49 5.36
N ALA A 58 5.94 -15.58 6.60
CA ALA A 58 5.32 -16.42 7.62
C ALA A 58 3.90 -15.96 7.92
N GLN A 59 3.65 -14.64 8.00
CA GLN A 59 2.36 -14.09 8.38
C GLN A 59 1.25 -14.42 7.39
N ARG A 60 1.52 -14.41 6.07
CA ARG A 60 0.51 -14.80 5.07
C ARG A 60 0.17 -16.29 5.14
N SER A 61 1.18 -17.14 5.27
CA SER A 61 1.00 -18.60 5.31
C SER A 61 0.33 -19.05 6.61
N ILE A 62 0.76 -18.50 7.75
CA ILE A 62 0.17 -18.75 9.08
C ILE A 62 -1.25 -18.23 9.12
N SER A 63 -1.52 -17.03 8.58
CA SER A 63 -2.88 -16.47 8.52
C SER A 63 -3.81 -17.40 7.73
N TRP A 64 -3.39 -17.84 6.55
CA TRP A 64 -4.19 -18.77 5.75
C TRP A 64 -4.44 -20.11 6.46
N ALA A 65 -3.40 -20.70 7.05
CA ALA A 65 -3.53 -21.94 7.81
C ALA A 65 -4.49 -21.79 9.01
N THR A 66 -4.44 -20.63 9.69
CA THR A 66 -5.32 -20.32 10.82
C THR A 66 -6.78 -20.24 10.37
N TRP A 67 -7.07 -19.43 9.33
CA TRP A 67 -8.44 -19.24 8.85
C TRP A 67 -9.04 -20.54 8.30
N THR A 68 -8.27 -21.33 7.56
CA THR A 68 -8.73 -22.63 7.03
C THR A 68 -8.93 -23.68 8.12
N SER A 69 -8.14 -23.64 9.21
CA SER A 69 -8.36 -24.48 10.39
C SER A 69 -9.69 -24.15 11.06
N PHE A 70 -9.99 -22.86 11.25
CA PHE A 70 -11.31 -22.43 11.77
C PHE A 70 -12.45 -22.88 10.84
N THR A 71 -12.33 -22.67 9.53
CA THR A 71 -13.31 -23.17 8.55
C THR A 71 -13.58 -24.67 8.74
N SER A 72 -12.53 -25.47 8.89
CA SER A 72 -12.65 -26.93 9.03
C SER A 72 -13.37 -27.32 10.32
N ILE A 73 -12.99 -26.69 11.45
CA ILE A 73 -13.60 -26.94 12.77
C ILE A 73 -15.08 -26.55 12.78
N PHE A 74 -15.42 -25.35 12.29
CA PHE A 74 -16.80 -24.87 12.27
C PHE A 74 -17.67 -25.65 11.29
N THR A 75 -17.12 -26.01 10.13
CA THR A 75 -17.83 -26.87 9.17
C THR A 75 -18.15 -28.21 9.81
N TYR A 76 -17.17 -28.86 10.45
CA TYR A 76 -17.38 -30.12 11.15
C TYR A 76 -18.44 -29.99 12.25
N TRP A 77 -18.32 -28.98 13.11
CA TRP A 77 -19.25 -28.79 14.22
C TRP A 77 -20.69 -28.52 13.75
N LEU A 78 -20.89 -27.63 12.78
CA LEU A 78 -22.24 -27.27 12.30
C LEU A 78 -22.88 -28.39 11.49
N HIS A 79 -22.10 -29.05 10.63
CA HIS A 79 -22.59 -30.14 9.78
C HIS A 79 -22.85 -31.42 10.58
N ASN A 80 -21.90 -31.84 11.42
CA ASN A 80 -21.92 -33.15 12.06
C ASN A 80 -22.50 -33.11 13.49
N SER A 81 -22.15 -32.11 14.30
CA SER A 81 -22.61 -32.03 15.69
C SER A 81 -23.98 -31.35 15.81
N ALA A 82 -24.14 -30.16 15.23
CA ALA A 82 -25.38 -29.40 15.29
C ALA A 82 -26.44 -29.86 14.25
N LYS A 83 -26.04 -30.69 13.27
CA LYS A 83 -26.88 -31.17 12.16
C LYS A 83 -27.67 -30.05 11.48
N LEU A 84 -27.06 -28.87 11.33
CA LEU A 84 -27.67 -27.76 10.62
C LEU A 84 -28.00 -28.20 9.19
N PHE A 85 -29.23 -27.93 8.75
CA PHE A 85 -29.81 -28.44 7.50
C PHE A 85 -29.79 -29.97 7.35
N GLY A 86 -29.95 -30.69 8.46
CA GLY A 86 -30.20 -32.14 8.47
C GLY A 86 -28.98 -33.03 8.27
N GLY A 87 -27.76 -32.47 8.26
CA GLY A 87 -26.51 -33.26 8.09
C GLY A 87 -26.36 -33.91 6.71
N SER A 88 -27.04 -33.39 5.69
CA SER A 88 -26.94 -33.88 4.31
C SER A 88 -25.64 -33.44 3.62
N ALA A 89 -25.24 -34.12 2.53
CA ALA A 89 -24.09 -33.68 1.73
C ALA A 89 -24.25 -32.23 1.22
N MET A 90 -25.48 -31.81 0.91
CA MET A 90 -25.75 -30.41 0.55
C MET A 90 -25.54 -29.44 1.71
N SER A 91 -25.85 -29.83 2.95
CA SER A 91 -25.56 -28.99 4.10
C SER A 91 -24.07 -28.78 4.30
N PHE A 92 -23.26 -29.82 4.10
CA PHE A 92 -21.81 -29.71 4.12
C PHE A 92 -21.32 -28.70 3.08
N VAL A 93 -21.74 -28.83 1.82
CA VAL A 93 -21.31 -27.95 0.72
C VAL A 93 -21.65 -26.49 1.00
N VAL A 94 -22.88 -26.21 1.47
CA VAL A 94 -23.32 -24.85 1.79
C VAL A 94 -22.52 -24.26 2.95
N ILE A 95 -22.39 -25.00 4.05
CA ILE A 95 -21.65 -24.56 5.25
C ILE A 95 -20.18 -24.32 4.89
N TYR A 96 -19.54 -25.30 4.23
CA TYR A 96 -18.14 -25.20 3.84
C TYR A 96 -17.88 -24.01 2.93
N SER A 97 -18.71 -23.80 1.90
CA SER A 97 -18.57 -22.67 0.96
C SER A 97 -18.66 -21.32 1.68
N LEU A 98 -19.58 -21.19 2.65
CA LEU A 98 -19.73 -19.99 3.46
C LEU A 98 -18.47 -19.72 4.30
N PHE A 99 -17.96 -20.74 5.01
CA PHE A 99 -16.79 -20.57 5.85
C PHE A 99 -15.48 -20.40 5.06
N VAL A 100 -15.36 -21.00 3.87
CA VAL A 100 -14.19 -20.78 3.01
C VAL A 100 -14.20 -19.35 2.46
N SER A 101 -15.38 -18.84 2.08
CA SER A 101 -15.54 -17.45 1.65
C SER A 101 -15.18 -16.48 2.78
N ALA A 102 -15.65 -16.76 4.00
CA ALA A 102 -15.28 -15.99 5.19
C ALA A 102 -13.77 -16.05 5.47
N ALA A 103 -13.16 -17.23 5.41
CA ALA A 103 -11.72 -17.39 5.59
C ALA A 103 -10.91 -16.64 4.54
N TRP A 104 -11.32 -16.67 3.27
CA TRP A 104 -10.69 -15.91 2.20
C TRP A 104 -10.78 -14.40 2.47
N PHE A 105 -11.97 -13.91 2.83
CA PHE A 105 -12.17 -12.51 3.16
C PHE A 105 -11.32 -12.08 4.36
N SER A 106 -11.36 -12.83 5.46
CA SER A 106 -10.59 -12.54 6.67
C SER A 106 -9.08 -12.57 6.41
N ASN A 107 -8.59 -13.54 5.63
CA ASN A 107 -7.18 -13.58 5.22
C ASN A 107 -6.79 -12.36 4.38
N LYS A 108 -7.65 -11.92 3.47
CA LYS A 108 -7.43 -10.70 2.69
C LYS A 108 -7.38 -9.46 3.57
N GLN A 109 -8.32 -9.31 4.52
CA GLN A 109 -8.33 -8.17 5.46
C GLN A 109 -7.10 -8.19 6.38
N TRP A 110 -6.69 -9.37 6.86
CA TRP A 110 -5.49 -9.52 7.66
C TRP A 110 -4.23 -9.09 6.89
N TYR A 111 -4.14 -9.46 5.62
CA TYR A 111 -3.05 -9.01 4.75
C TYR A 111 -3.05 -7.49 4.56
N TYR A 112 -4.23 -6.88 4.39
CA TYR A 112 -4.36 -5.43 4.23
C TYR A 112 -3.92 -4.69 5.50
N LEU A 113 -4.39 -5.14 6.66
CA LEU A 113 -3.98 -4.60 7.96
C LEU A 113 -2.48 -4.74 8.18
N TYR A 114 -1.93 -5.91 7.89
CA TYR A 114 -0.49 -6.15 8.01
C TYR A 114 0.31 -5.18 7.13
N ARG A 115 -0.05 -5.06 5.85
CA ARG A 115 0.63 -4.13 4.92
C ARG A 115 0.52 -2.68 5.38
N TYR A 116 -0.66 -2.27 5.84
CA TYR A 116 -0.88 -0.95 6.43
C TYR A 116 0.08 -0.67 7.59
N LEU A 117 0.14 -1.57 8.57
CA LEU A 117 0.99 -1.41 9.74
C LEU A 117 2.47 -1.37 9.36
N THR A 118 2.91 -2.24 8.45
CA THR A 118 4.28 -2.28 7.97
C THR A 118 4.66 -1.01 7.19
N ASP A 119 3.80 -0.52 6.30
CA ASP A 119 4.05 0.71 5.54
C ASP A 119 4.17 1.92 6.46
N VAL A 120 3.22 2.09 7.39
CA VAL A 120 3.21 3.22 8.34
C VAL A 120 4.41 3.17 9.27
N HIS A 121 4.76 1.98 9.78
CA HIS A 121 5.93 1.80 10.62
C HIS A 121 7.21 2.15 9.87
N ALA A 122 7.39 1.62 8.66
CA ALA A 122 8.56 1.87 7.84
C ALA A 122 8.72 3.35 7.47
N ASP A 123 7.61 4.04 7.15
CA ASP A 123 7.61 5.48 6.90
C ASP A 123 8.03 6.26 8.15
N SER A 124 7.44 5.94 9.30
CA SER A 124 7.71 6.64 10.56
C SER A 124 9.17 6.52 10.99
N VAL A 125 9.72 5.30 10.99
CA VAL A 125 11.12 5.06 11.40
C VAL A 125 12.09 5.73 10.42
N SER A 126 11.81 5.64 9.11
CA SER A 126 12.67 6.26 8.10
C SER A 126 12.66 7.78 8.18
N ALA A 127 11.48 8.39 8.39
CA ALA A 127 11.35 9.83 8.51
C ALA A 127 12.06 10.37 9.76
N ARG A 128 11.95 9.66 10.88
CA ARG A 128 12.59 10.03 12.16
C ARG A 128 14.11 9.85 12.18
N THR A 129 14.70 9.29 11.12
CA THR A 129 16.16 9.14 11.03
C THR A 129 16.87 10.48 10.95
N SER A 130 16.27 11.49 10.29
CA SER A 130 16.74 12.89 10.29
C SER A 130 15.72 13.80 9.60
N PHE A 131 15.80 15.11 9.83
CA PHE A 131 14.96 16.09 9.12
C PHE A 131 15.01 15.93 7.59
N GLY A 132 16.20 15.67 7.03
CA GLY A 132 16.36 15.42 5.60
C GLY A 132 15.60 14.19 5.11
N HIS A 133 15.48 13.13 5.92
CA HIS A 133 14.67 11.96 5.55
C HIS A 133 13.17 12.29 5.57
N CYS A 134 12.70 13.05 6.56
CA CYS A 134 11.31 13.50 6.61
C CYS A 134 10.94 14.36 5.39
N GLU A 135 11.78 15.36 5.04
CA GLU A 135 11.61 16.16 3.83
C GLU A 135 11.65 15.32 2.55
N GLY A 136 12.58 14.36 2.49
CA GLY A 136 12.69 13.41 1.39
C GLY A 136 11.45 12.55 1.22
N GLY A 137 10.85 12.08 2.30
CA GLY A 137 9.59 11.32 2.28
C GLY A 137 8.41 12.15 1.80
N LYS A 138 8.32 13.42 2.22
CA LYS A 138 7.31 14.37 1.72
C LYS A 138 7.46 14.59 0.22
N GLU A 139 8.67 14.80 -0.27
CA GLU A 139 8.95 14.94 -1.70
C GLU A 139 8.54 13.69 -2.49
N LEU A 140 8.94 12.51 -2.00
CA LEU A 140 8.65 11.22 -2.64
C LEU A 140 7.14 11.04 -2.88
N TYR A 141 6.34 11.15 -1.83
CA TYR A 141 4.89 10.93 -1.93
C TYR A 141 4.20 12.03 -2.72
N TRP A 142 4.62 13.29 -2.55
CA TRP A 142 4.10 14.39 -3.36
C TRP A 142 4.31 14.17 -4.86
N LYS A 143 5.53 13.77 -5.26
CA LYS A 143 5.87 13.50 -6.66
C LYS A 143 5.14 12.26 -7.21
N GLN A 144 4.95 11.21 -6.40
CA GLN A 144 4.11 10.07 -6.79
C GLN A 144 2.65 10.50 -7.07
N LEU A 145 2.05 11.26 -6.16
CA LEU A 145 0.69 11.78 -6.35
C LEU A 145 0.60 12.69 -7.58
N LYS A 146 1.60 13.56 -7.81
CA LYS A 146 1.69 14.41 -9.01
C LYS A 146 1.73 13.56 -10.28
N ARG A 147 2.60 12.55 -10.34
CA ARG A 147 2.68 11.61 -11.48
C ARG A 147 1.34 10.98 -11.79
N HIS A 148 0.69 10.42 -10.77
CA HIS A 148 -0.58 9.73 -10.94
C HIS A 148 -1.68 10.65 -11.44
N ARG A 149 -1.74 11.90 -10.94
CA ARG A 149 -2.69 12.91 -11.46
C ARG A 149 -2.43 13.21 -12.94
N ILE A 150 -1.18 13.43 -13.33
CA ILE A 150 -0.83 13.68 -14.74
C ILE A 150 -1.22 12.48 -15.62
N MET A 151 -0.91 11.24 -15.21
CA MET A 151 -1.31 10.04 -15.94
C MET A 151 -2.83 9.90 -16.08
N ARG A 152 -3.57 10.23 -15.02
CA ARG A 152 -5.04 10.24 -14.99
C ARG A 152 -5.66 11.26 -15.94
N ASP A 153 -4.99 12.40 -16.11
CA ASP A 153 -5.44 13.48 -16.97
C ASP A 153 -5.16 13.15 -18.45
N ILE A 154 -4.00 12.56 -18.73
CA ILE A 154 -3.59 12.10 -20.06
C ILE A 154 -4.47 10.95 -20.56
N CYS A 155 -4.75 9.95 -19.73
CA CYS A 155 -5.43 8.73 -20.14
C CYS A 155 -6.72 8.50 -19.33
N PRO A 156 -7.91 8.69 -19.96
CA PRO A 156 -9.20 8.52 -19.30
C PRO A 156 -9.44 7.12 -18.72
N GLU A 157 -8.85 6.08 -19.29
CA GLU A 157 -8.99 4.68 -18.85
C GLU A 157 -8.44 4.45 -17.43
N ILE A 158 -7.54 5.31 -16.96
CA ILE A 158 -6.95 5.21 -15.61
C ILE A 158 -7.81 5.89 -14.55
N ARG A 159 -8.71 6.80 -14.93
CA ARG A 159 -9.60 7.53 -14.00
C ARG A 159 -10.35 6.63 -13.00
N PRO A 160 -10.90 5.45 -13.36
CA PRO A 160 -11.54 4.58 -12.39
C PRO A 160 -10.56 3.88 -11.42
N LYS A 161 -9.26 3.85 -11.74
CA LYS A 161 -8.22 3.22 -10.91
C LYS A 161 -7.55 4.20 -9.94
N LEU A 162 -7.67 5.50 -10.19
CA LEU A 162 -7.09 6.56 -9.37
C LEU A 162 -8.15 7.47 -8.72
N THR A 163 -7.81 8.05 -7.58
CA THR A 163 -8.58 9.15 -6.99
C THR A 163 -8.22 10.48 -7.66
N PRO A 164 -9.02 11.55 -7.47
CA PRO A 164 -8.64 12.90 -7.93
C PRO A 164 -7.32 13.42 -7.36
N SER A 165 -6.95 12.99 -6.14
CA SER A 165 -5.68 13.37 -5.52
C SER A 165 -4.47 12.63 -6.10
N GLY A 166 -4.67 11.62 -6.94
CA GLY A 166 -3.59 10.79 -7.51
C GLY A 166 -3.29 9.53 -6.69
N ASP A 167 -4.15 9.16 -5.75
CA ASP A 167 -3.99 7.94 -4.98
C ASP A 167 -4.54 6.73 -5.75
N ILE A 168 -3.96 5.55 -5.55
CA ILE A 168 -4.39 4.32 -6.24
C ILE A 168 -5.54 3.68 -5.46
N ARG A 169 -6.64 3.36 -6.13
CA ARG A 169 -7.78 2.71 -5.49
C ARG A 169 -7.47 1.24 -5.19
N GLY A 170 -7.80 0.80 -3.98
CA GLY A 170 -7.72 -0.60 -3.58
C GLY A 170 -6.35 -1.07 -3.09
N ILE A 171 -5.35 -0.18 -2.99
CA ILE A 171 -4.10 -0.48 -2.30
C ILE A 171 -4.31 -0.52 -0.78
N PRO A 172 -3.51 -1.30 -0.01
CA PRO A 172 -3.66 -1.39 1.44
C PRO A 172 -3.44 -0.06 2.17
N THR A 173 -2.49 0.74 1.69
CA THR A 173 -2.03 1.95 2.36
C THR A 173 -2.04 3.11 1.37
N SER A 174 -2.95 4.06 1.60
CA SER A 174 -3.13 5.25 0.76
C SER A 174 -1.85 6.11 0.71
N ILE A 175 -1.45 6.55 -0.48
CA ILE A 175 -0.26 7.41 -0.66
C ILE A 175 -0.48 8.78 -0.01
N ILE A 176 -1.70 9.31 -0.08
CA ILE A 176 -2.02 10.61 0.54
C ILE A 176 -1.97 10.52 2.06
N MET A 177 -2.46 9.43 2.66
CA MET A 177 -2.32 9.22 4.10
C MET A 177 -0.85 9.17 4.52
N ARG A 178 -0.02 8.41 3.77
CA ARG A 178 1.42 8.32 4.05
C ARG A 178 2.09 9.70 4.00
N TYR A 179 1.71 10.53 3.03
CA TYR A 179 2.18 11.92 2.94
C TYR A 179 1.74 12.78 4.12
N ASP A 180 0.47 12.70 4.53
CA ASP A 180 -0.07 13.51 5.63
C ASP A 180 0.54 13.11 6.97
N HIS A 181 0.71 11.82 7.27
CA HIS A 181 1.38 11.36 8.49
C HIS A 181 2.83 11.86 8.63
N LEU A 182 3.53 12.12 7.51
CA LEU A 182 4.87 12.72 7.56
C LEU A 182 4.85 14.22 7.89
N LYS A 183 3.73 14.92 7.68
CA LYS A 183 3.60 16.33 8.07
C LYS A 183 3.54 16.47 9.57
N ASP A 184 2.70 15.65 10.19
CA ASP A 184 2.43 15.67 11.63
C ASP A 184 3.71 15.42 12.43
N LEU A 185 4.58 14.51 11.97
CA LEU A 185 5.88 14.26 12.60
C LEU A 185 6.76 15.51 12.74
N ASN A 186 6.67 16.45 11.80
CA ASN A 186 7.46 17.67 11.87
C ASN A 186 6.91 18.65 12.92
N GLU A 187 5.59 18.69 13.08
CA GLU A 187 4.94 19.48 14.13
C GLU A 187 5.25 18.90 15.52
N GLU A 188 5.16 17.57 15.68
CA GLU A 188 5.55 16.87 16.91
C GLU A 188 7.02 17.12 17.28
N ASP A 189 7.94 17.06 16.31
CA ASP A 189 9.37 17.30 16.54
C ASP A 189 9.65 18.77 16.90
N ASP A 190 8.89 19.73 16.35
CA ASP A 190 9.02 21.16 16.68
C ASP A 190 8.45 21.48 18.07
N GLU A 191 7.36 20.83 18.49
CA GLU A 191 6.86 20.90 19.87
C GLU A 191 7.85 20.31 20.87
N LEU A 192 8.45 19.17 20.56
CA LEU A 192 9.48 18.54 21.39
C LEU A 192 10.71 19.44 21.60
N LYS A 193 11.17 20.15 20.57
CA LYS A 193 12.27 21.12 20.70
C LYS A 193 11.92 22.25 21.68
N GLN A 194 10.68 22.75 21.67
CA GLN A 194 10.25 23.81 22.59
C GLN A 194 10.27 23.34 24.05
N VAL A 195 9.79 22.12 24.30
CA VAL A 195 9.81 21.53 25.66
C VAL A 195 11.24 21.33 26.14
N VAL A 196 12.14 20.78 25.30
CA VAL A 196 13.55 20.57 25.65
C VAL A 196 14.28 21.89 25.89
N SER A 197 13.93 22.96 25.17
CA SER A 197 14.51 24.30 25.39
C SER A 197 14.02 25.02 26.64
N GLY A 198 12.97 24.51 27.31
CA GLY A 198 12.42 25.09 28.53
C GLY A 198 12.97 24.48 29.83
N ASP A 199 13.84 23.47 29.73
CA ASP A 199 14.47 22.77 30.86
C ASP A 199 15.89 23.31 31.19
N ASP A 200 16.34 24.37 30.49
CA ASP A 200 17.57 25.14 30.78
C ASP A 200 17.27 26.44 31.56
#